data_AF-A0A0N4US03-F1
#
_entry.id   AF-A0A0N4US03-F1
#
_cell.length_a   1.000
_cell.length_b   1.000
_cell.length_c   1.000
_cell.angle_alpha   90.00
_cell.angle_beta   90.00
_cell.angle_gamma   90.00
#
_symmetry.space_group_name_H-M   'P 1'
#
loop_
_entity.id
_entity.type
_entity.pdbx_description
1 polymer ?
#
loop_
_entity_poly.entity_id
_entity_poly.type
_entity_poly.pdbx_seq_one_letter_code
_entity_poly.pdbx_strand_id
1 'polypeptide(L)' 'MVYVQRSCGENMVYTEQCGYHPISGYRKNCQEITKCACESGYFFIEDGLCSKMPTKALHLVLLAKQAKIATRIL' A
#
# COMPACT_ATOMS: atom_id res chain seq x y z
N MET A 1 15.46 -10.63 -1.44
CA MET A 1 14.90 -9.36 -1.97
C MET A 1 14.05 -8.74 -0.88
N VAL A 2 13.92 -7.42 -0.85
CA VAL A 2 13.09 -6.70 0.14
C VAL A 2 12.19 -5.69 -0.57
N TYR A 3 11.00 -5.48 -0.04
CA TYR A 3 10.07 -4.45 -0.49
C TYR A 3 10.21 -3.23 0.41
N VAL A 4 10.36 -2.06 -0.20
CA VAL A 4 10.55 -0.80 0.50
C VAL A 4 9.46 0.15 0.08
N GLN A 5 8.71 0.67 1.04
CA GLN A 5 7.74 1.72 0.80
C GLN A 5 8.44 3.08 0.89
N ARG A 6 8.18 3.95 -0.09
CA ARG A 6 8.73 5.30 -0.18
C ARG A 6 7.60 6.30 -0.31
N SER A 7 7.74 7.45 0.35
CA SER A 7 6.80 8.56 0.16
C SER A 7 7.01 9.21 -1.22
N CYS A 8 5.90 9.55 -1.89
CA CYS A 8 5.88 10.28 -3.15
C CYS A 8 4.88 11.45 -3.15
N GLY A 9 4.30 11.77 -2.00
CA GLY A 9 3.31 12.82 -1.83
C GLY A 9 2.69 12.78 -0.43
N GLU A 10 1.78 13.71 -0.16
CA GLU A 10 1.08 13.76 1.13
C GLU A 10 0.15 12.54 1.28
N ASN A 11 0.48 11.68 2.25
CA ASN A 11 -0.18 10.37 2.46
C ASN A 11 -0.17 9.47 1.22
N MET A 12 0.85 9.62 0.35
CA MET A 12 1.04 8.81 -0.85
C MET A 12 2.38 8.09 -0.82
N VAL A 13 2.36 6.84 -1.28
CA VAL A 13 3.53 5.98 -1.34
C VAL A 13 3.62 5.19 -2.64
N TYR A 14 4.83 4.78 -2.95
CA TYR A 14 5.11 3.72 -3.92
C TYR A 14 5.98 2.65 -3.26
N THR A 15 6.00 1.47 -3.87
CA THR A 15 6.81 0.34 -3.43
C THR A 15 7.94 0.12 -4.42
N GLU A 16 9.14 0.03 -3.88
CA GLU A 16 10.34 -0.40 -4.57
C GLU A 16 10.63 -1.86 -4.21
N GLN A 17 11.03 -2.65 -5.21
CA GLN A 17 11.69 -3.92 -5.00
C GLN A 17 13.20 -3.69 -5.03
N CYS A 18 13.87 -3.96 -3.92
CA CYS A 18 15.32 -3.83 -3.81
C CYS A 18 16.00 -5.20 -3.67
N GLY A 19 17.15 -5.34 -4.33
CA GLY A 19 18.15 -6.30 -3.95
C GLY A 19 18.63 -6.02 -2.52
N TYR A 20 18.76 -7.07 -1.72
CA TYR A 20 19.21 -6.95 -0.33
C TYR A 20 20.50 -7.73 -0.16
N HIS A 21 21.54 -7.06 0.29
CA HIS A 21 22.82 -7.70 0.60
C HIS A 21 22.83 -8.09 2.08
N PRO A 22 22.68 -9.38 2.42
CA PRO A 22 22.43 -9.81 3.80
C PRO A 22 23.58 -9.50 4.75
N ILE A 23 24.82 -9.47 4.25
CA ILE A 23 26.02 -9.26 5.08
C ILE A 23 26.19 -7.80 5.46
N SER A 24 25.88 -6.87 4.55
CA SER A 24 26.11 -5.44 4.76
C SER A 24 24.84 -4.68 5.13
N GLY A 25 23.66 -5.30 4.99
CA GLY A 25 22.36 -4.66 5.23
C GLY A 25 21.97 -3.63 4.17
N TYR A 26 22.82 -3.40 3.17
CA TYR A 26 22.57 -2.41 2.13
C TYR A 26 21.54 -2.91 1.11
N ARG A 27 20.66 -1.99 0.74
CA ARG A 27 19.72 -2.13 -0.36
C ARG A 27 20.38 -1.64 -1.64
N LYS A 28 20.32 -2.45 -2.70
CA LYS A 28 20.88 -2.15 -4.03
C LYS A 28 19.87 -2.49 -5.10
N ASN A 29 20.01 -1.88 -6.29
CA ASN A 29 19.16 -2.15 -7.45
C ASN A 29 17.67 -2.06 -7.09
N CYS A 30 17.26 -0.94 -6.50
CA CYS A 30 15.86 -0.68 -6.20
C CYS A 30 15.14 -0.31 -7.50
N GLN A 31 14.05 -1.00 -7.78
CA GLN A 31 13.19 -0.75 -8.92
C GLN A 31 11.78 -0.46 -8.42
N GLU A 32 11.18 0.63 -8.90
CA GLU A 32 9.77 0.93 -8.66
C GLU A 32 8.91 -0.17 -9.29
N ILE A 33 8.04 -0.77 -8.48
CA ILE A 33 7.11 -1.83 -8.92
C ILE A 33 5.64 -1.41 -8.83
N THR A 34 5.33 -0.33 -8.12
CA THR A 34 3.98 0.23 -8.05
C THR A 34 4.03 1.72 -8.30
N LYS A 35 3.02 2.26 -8.98
CA LYS A 35 2.86 3.71 -9.10
C LYS A 35 2.53 4.34 -7.74
N CYS A 36 2.81 5.63 -7.61
CA CYS A 36 2.43 6.44 -6.46
C CYS A 36 0.91 6.37 -6.20
N ALA A 37 0.51 5.95 -5.00
CA ALA A 37 -0.88 5.78 -4.60
C ALA A 37 -1.09 6.17 -3.14
N CYS A 38 -2.33 6.42 -2.74
CA CYS A 38 -2.63 6.69 -1.33
C CYS A 38 -2.19 5.53 -0.42
N GLU A 39 -1.65 5.88 0.74
CA GLU A 39 -1.32 4.93 1.80
C GLU A 39 -2.55 4.10 2.21
N SER A 40 -2.30 2.91 2.76
CA SER A 40 -3.37 2.07 3.29
C SER A 40 -4.18 2.82 4.34
N GLY A 41 -5.49 2.91 4.12
CA GLY A 41 -6.40 3.68 4.97
C GLY A 41 -6.64 5.11 4.51
N TYR A 42 -6.07 5.54 3.38
CA TYR A 42 -6.37 6.79 2.70
C TYR A 42 -7.03 6.53 1.33
N PHE A 43 -7.84 7.48 0.87
CA PHE A 43 -8.48 7.46 -0.45
C PHE A 43 -8.20 8.76 -1.20
N PHE A 44 -8.19 8.68 -2.52
CA PHE A 44 -8.03 9.84 -3.38
C PHE A 44 -9.25 10.74 -3.29
N ILE A 45 -9.03 12.02 -3.02
CA ILE A 45 -10.01 13.09 -3.25
C ILE A 45 -9.75 13.74 -4.61
N GLU A 46 -10.73 14.47 -5.14
CA GLU A 46 -10.72 14.99 -6.52
C GLU A 46 -9.48 15.85 -6.84
N ASP A 47 -8.90 16.51 -5.83
CA ASP A 47 -7.69 17.35 -5.97
C ASP A 47 -6.38 16.55 -6.08
N GLY A 48 -6.45 15.23 -6.26
CA GLY A 48 -5.27 14.34 -6.29
C GLY A 48 -4.61 14.14 -4.93
N LEU A 49 -5.23 14.67 -3.86
CA LEU A 49 -4.80 14.51 -2.48
C LEU A 49 -5.34 13.21 -1.88
N CYS A 50 -4.70 12.74 -0.81
CA CYS A 50 -5.13 11.55 -0.09
C CYS A 50 -5.72 11.93 1.27
N SER A 51 -6.99 11.59 1.47
CA SER A 51 -7.71 11.84 2.73
C SER A 51 -7.95 10.54 3.48
N LYS A 52 -7.97 10.61 4.81
CA LYS A 52 -8.12 9.44 5.67
C LYS A 52 -9.51 8.85 5.51
N MET A 53 -9.59 7.55 5.22
CA MET A 53 -10.87 6.85 5.14
C MET A 53 -11.59 6.96 6.50
N PRO A 54 -12.89 7.35 6.51
CA PRO A 54 -13.66 7.34 7.73
C PRO A 54 -13.73 5.91 8.28
N THR A 55 -13.55 5.74 9.60
CA THR A 55 -13.44 4.43 10.26
C THR A 55 -14.60 3.49 9.94
N LYS A 56 -15.80 4.06 9.74
CA LYS A 56 -17.00 3.31 9.31
C LYS A 56 -16.84 2.68 7.93
N ALA A 57 -16.22 3.38 6.98
CA ALA A 57 -15.94 2.85 5.65
C ALA A 57 -14.86 1.76 5.71
N LEU A 58 -13.83 1.92 6.54
CA LEU A 58 -12.81 0.90 6.75
C LEU A 58 -13.43 -0.42 7.23
N HIS A 59 -14.38 -0.35 8.17
CA HIS A 59 -15.10 -1.51 8.67
C HIS A 59 -15.93 -2.19 7.58
N LEU A 60 -16.64 -1.43 6.73
CA LEU A 60 -17.39 -1.99 5.59
C LEU A 60 -16.47 -2.66 4.57
N VAL A 61 -15.30 -2.08 4.27
CA VAL A 61 -14.31 -2.70 3.36
C VAL A 61 -13.74 -3.98 3.95
N LEU A 62 -13.46 -4.01 5.26
CA LEU A 62 -13.01 -5.20 5.98
C LEU A 62 -14.08 -6.29 5.95
N LEU A 63 -15.33 -5.95 6.27
CA LEU A 63 -16.46 -6.87 6.20
C LEU A 63 -16.67 -7.39 4.78
N ALA A 64 -16.58 -6.53 3.75
CA ALA A 64 -16.72 -6.95 2.35
C ALA A 64 -15.60 -7.90 1.92
N LYS A 65 -14.35 -7.67 2.37
CA LYS A 65 -13.23 -8.61 2.15
C LYS A 65 -13.48 -9.95 2.84
N GLN A 66 -13.93 -9.95 4.09
CA GLN A 66 -14.27 -11.18 4.82
C GLN A 66 -15.42 -11.94 4.15
N ALA A 67 -16.47 -11.24 3.71
CA ALA A 67 -17.58 -11.85 2.98
C ALA A 67 -17.12 -12.52 1.67
N LYS A 68 -16.24 -11.86 0.91
CA LYS A 68 -15.65 -12.44 -0.32
C LYS A 68 -14.82 -13.70 -0.04
N ILE A 69 -14.09 -13.74 1.08
CA ILE A 69 -13.32 -14.93 1.47
C ILE A 69 -14.27 -16.06 1.85
N ALA A 70 -15.32 -15.77 2.63
CA ALA A 70 -16.32 -16.76 3.01
C ALA A 70 -17.04 -17.37 1.79
N THR A 71 -17.38 -16.57 0.77
CA THR A 71 -18.01 -17.08 -0.46
C THR A 71 -17.10 -17.94 -1.34
N ARG A 72 -15.78 -17.93 -1.15
CA ARG A 72 -14.87 -18.82 -1.89
C ARG A 72 -14.66 -20.18 -1.24
N ILE A 73 -15.16 -20.38 -0.02
CA ILE A 73 -14.98 -21.62 0.77
C ILE A 73 -16.25 -22.50 0.73
N LEU A 74 -17.35 -22.02 0.15
CA LEU A 74 -18.54 -22.81 -0.16
C LEU A 74 -18.55 -23.20 -1.65
#